data_AF-A0AAW5XRF8-F1
#
_entry.id   AF-A0AAW5XRF8-F1
#
_cell.length_a   1.000
_cell.length_b   1.000
_cell.length_c   1.000
_cell.angle_alpha   90.00
_cell.angle_beta   90.00
_cell.angle_gamma   90.00
#
_symmetry.space_group_name_H-M   'P 1'
#
loop_
_entity.id
_entity.type
_entity.pdbx_description
1 polymer ?
#
loop_
_entity_poly.entity_id
_entity_poly.type
_entity_poly.pdbx_seq_one_letter_code
_entity_poly.pdbx_strand_id
1 'polypeptide(L)'
;MINFKPENLNQLLKVMLISANKSYDAIQDYEFTGEAVVFRVDFDHIDVSLMIVDMLGRSASKFNILPFAKPNTNEIDYIQFQVYSINEGNFKEVMDTM
;
A
#
# COMPACT_ATOMS: atom_id res chain seq x y z
N MET A 1 0.50 4.20 -17.36
CA MET A 1 1.81 3.56 -17.09
C MET A 1 2.35 4.14 -15.80
N ILE A 2 2.70 3.30 -14.83
CA ILE A 2 3.31 3.76 -13.56
C ILE A 2 4.70 4.36 -13.81
N ASN A 3 5.12 5.31 -12.99
CA ASN A 3 6.44 5.94 -13.07
C ASN A 3 7.49 5.30 -12.14
N PHE A 4 7.25 4.07 -11.69
CA PHE A 4 8.12 3.36 -10.75
C PHE A 4 8.13 1.87 -11.02
N LYS A 5 9.12 1.18 -10.44
CA LYS A 5 9.17 -0.29 -10.48
C LYS A 5 8.28 -0.87 -9.38
N PRO A 6 7.30 -1.75 -9.68
CA PRO A 6 6.46 -2.39 -8.67
C PRO A 6 7.26 -3.06 -7.55
N GLU A 7 8.44 -3.60 -7.84
CA GLU A 7 9.29 -4.27 -6.86
C GLU A 7 9.82 -3.30 -5.79
N ASN A 8 10.11 -2.05 -6.17
CA ASN A 8 10.59 -1.04 -5.24
C ASN A 8 9.51 -0.68 -4.21
N LEU A 9 8.26 -0.52 -4.65
CA LEU A 9 7.14 -0.26 -3.75
C LEU A 9 6.89 -1.45 -2.81
N ASN A 10 6.96 -2.67 -3.33
CA ASN A 10 6.83 -3.89 -2.52
C ASN A 10 7.93 -3.95 -1.44
N GLN A 11 9.18 -3.68 -1.82
CA GLN A 11 10.29 -3.65 -0.88
C GLN A 11 10.10 -2.58 0.19
N LEU A 12 9.62 -1.39 -0.18
CA LEU A 12 9.32 -0.33 0.80
C LEU A 12 8.25 -0.78 1.81
N LEU A 13 7.16 -1.38 1.33
CA LEU A 13 6.10 -1.92 2.17
C LEU A 13 6.65 -2.98 3.15
N LYS A 14 7.50 -3.89 2.67
CA LYS A 14 8.16 -4.90 3.52
C LYS A 14 9.00 -4.28 4.62
N VAL A 15 9.89 -3.35 4.27
CA VAL A 15 10.77 -2.70 5.24
C VAL A 15 9.95 -1.95 6.29
N MET A 16 8.97 -1.16 5.86
CA MET A 16 8.10 -0.38 6.74
C MET A 16 7.35 -1.27 7.74
N LEU A 17 6.75 -2.38 7.28
CA LEU A 17 6.03 -3.29 8.16
C LEU A 17 6.95 -4.03 9.14
N ILE A 18 8.10 -4.52 8.68
CA ILE A 18 9.07 -5.20 9.52
C ILE A 18 9.60 -4.26 10.61
N SER A 19 9.96 -3.03 10.26
CA SER A 19 10.44 -2.01 11.20
C SER A 19 9.40 -1.65 12.26
N ALA A 20 8.11 -1.81 11.94
CA ALA A 20 7.00 -1.62 12.87
C ALA A 20 6.56 -2.90 13.59
N ASN A 21 7.31 -4.00 13.46
CA ASN A 21 6.99 -5.31 14.03
C ASN A 21 5.61 -5.83 13.57
N LYS A 22 5.29 -5.66 12.28
CA LYS A 22 4.08 -6.15 11.61
C LYS A 22 4.43 -7.20 10.56
N SER A 23 3.52 -8.15 10.32
CA SER A 23 3.71 -9.15 9.28
C SER A 23 3.45 -8.56 7.90
N TYR A 24 4.31 -8.87 6.93
CA TYR A 24 4.07 -8.56 5.53
C TYR A 24 2.88 -9.36 4.95
N ASP A 25 2.52 -10.49 5.56
CA ASP A 25 1.39 -11.31 5.12
C ASP A 25 0.02 -10.60 5.29
N ALA A 26 -0.01 -9.48 6.01
CA ALA A 26 -1.18 -8.60 6.06
C ALA A 26 -1.49 -7.92 4.72
N ILE A 27 -0.51 -7.85 3.81
CA ILE A 27 -0.70 -7.39 2.43
C ILE A 27 -0.98 -8.61 1.55
N GLN A 28 -2.16 -8.61 0.93
CA GLN A 28 -2.62 -9.66 0.04
C GLN A 28 -2.75 -9.16 -1.40
N ASP A 29 -2.72 -10.11 -2.33
CA ASP A 29 -3.03 -9.90 -3.75
C ASP A 29 -2.23 -8.75 -4.39
N TYR A 30 -0.93 -8.67 -4.07
CA TYR A 30 -0.03 -7.68 -4.66
C TYR A 30 0.20 -7.96 -6.14
N GLU A 31 -0.38 -7.13 -7.00
CA GLU A 31 -0.35 -7.30 -8.44
C GLU A 31 -0.02 -6.00 -9.19
N PHE A 32 0.55 -6.14 -10.37
CA PHE A 32 0.74 -5.03 -11.31
C PHE A 32 -0.18 -5.22 -12.52
N THR A 33 -1.09 -4.28 -12.72
CA THR A 33 -2.14 -4.35 -13.75
C THR A 33 -1.72 -3.73 -15.10
N GLY A 34 -0.48 -3.22 -15.22
CA GLY A 34 -0.04 -2.38 -16.34
C GLY A 34 -0.29 -0.88 -16.11
N GLU A 35 -1.31 -0.54 -15.33
CA GLU A 35 -1.69 0.85 -15.04
C GLU A 35 -1.45 1.27 -13.59
N ALA A 36 -1.57 0.32 -12.66
CA ALA A 36 -1.37 0.53 -11.23
C ALA A 36 -0.78 -0.72 -10.57
N VAL A 37 -0.13 -0.51 -9.43
CA VAL A 37 0.05 -1.57 -8.44
C VAL A 37 -1.20 -1.63 -7.58
N VAL A 38 -1.76 -2.82 -7.42
CA VAL A 38 -2.95 -3.08 -6.61
C VAL A 38 -2.60 -4.10 -5.53
N PHE A 39 -3.10 -3.88 -4.32
CA PHE A 39 -3.02 -4.83 -3.22
C PHE A 39 -4.13 -4.53 -2.22
N ARG A 40 -4.41 -5.46 -1.31
CA ARG A 40 -5.40 -5.26 -0.25
C ARG A 40 -4.88 -5.64 1.13
N VAL A 41 -5.55 -5.11 2.14
CA VAL A 41 -5.32 -5.41 3.56
C VAL A 41 -6.69 -5.66 4.19
N ASP A 42 -6.84 -6.81 4.86
CA ASP A 42 -8.07 -7.16 5.57
C ASP A 42 -8.37 -6.12 6.66
N PHE A 43 -9.66 -5.85 6.92
CA PHE A 43 -10.07 -4.80 7.84
C PHE A 43 -9.64 -5.09 9.29
N ASP A 44 -9.45 -6.35 9.65
CA ASP A 44 -8.87 -6.77 10.94
C ASP A 44 -7.42 -6.28 11.15
N HIS A 45 -6.76 -5.86 10.06
CA HIS A 45 -5.42 -5.24 10.03
C HIS A 45 -5.49 -3.75 9.65
N ILE A 46 -6.51 -3.02 10.15
CA ILE A 46 -6.70 -1.59 9.87
C ILE A 46 -5.49 -0.73 10.26
N ASP A 47 -4.73 -1.13 11.29
CA ASP A 47 -3.51 -0.45 11.70
C ASP A 47 -2.43 -0.49 10.59
N VAL A 48 -2.26 -1.64 9.92
CA VAL A 48 -1.39 -1.77 8.74
C VAL A 48 -1.89 -0.86 7.62
N SER A 49 -3.20 -0.81 7.38
CA SER A 49 -3.78 0.10 6.38
C SER A 49 -3.44 1.56 6.67
N LEU A 50 -3.58 2.01 7.92
CA LEU A 50 -3.28 3.39 8.32
C LEU A 50 -1.79 3.73 8.12
N MET A 51 -0.89 2.79 8.38
CA MET A 51 0.55 2.97 8.12
C MET A 51 0.86 3.11 6.64
N ILE A 52 0.21 2.31 5.80
CA ILE A 52 0.36 2.40 4.33
C ILE A 52 -0.18 3.75 3.84
N VAL A 53 -1.29 4.24 4.38
CA VAL A 53 -1.83 5.57 4.04
C VAL A 53 -0.84 6.68 4.39
N ASP A 54 -0.22 6.67 5.57
CA ASP A 54 0.80 7.66 5.93
C ASP A 54 2.01 7.62 4.97
N MET A 55 2.50 6.42 4.67
CA MET A 55 3.63 6.24 3.74
C MET A 55 3.29 6.73 2.32
N LEU A 56 2.12 6.37 1.79
CA LEU A 56 1.67 6.82 0.47
C LEU A 56 1.38 8.32 0.45
N GLY A 57 0.84 8.89 1.53
CA GLY A 57 0.62 10.34 1.63
C GLY A 57 1.90 11.16 1.51
N ARG A 58 3.06 10.59 1.86
CA ARG A 58 4.37 11.22 1.75
C ARG A 58 5.07 10.93 0.44
N SER A 59 4.93 9.70 -0.07
CA SER A 59 5.74 9.18 -1.18
C SER A 59 4.99 9.06 -2.51
N ALA A 60 3.67 8.99 -2.50
CA ALA A 60 2.85 8.81 -3.69
C ALA A 60 2.29 10.15 -4.21
N SER A 61 2.30 10.33 -5.52
CA SER A 61 1.70 11.50 -6.19
C SER A 61 0.30 11.21 -6.71
N LYS A 62 -0.06 9.94 -6.91
CA LYS A 62 -1.40 9.50 -7.30
C LYS A 62 -1.70 8.09 -6.82
N PHE A 63 -2.71 7.95 -5.97
CA PHE A 63 -3.20 6.67 -5.46
C PHE A 63 -4.69 6.75 -5.09
N ASN A 64 -5.36 5.60 -5.04
CA ASN A 64 -6.71 5.44 -4.50
C ASN A 64 -6.70 4.51 -3.28
N ILE A 65 -7.64 4.74 -2.37
CA ILE A 65 -7.96 3.87 -1.25
C ILE A 65 -9.45 3.55 -1.34
N LEU A 66 -9.78 2.28 -1.44
CA LEU A 66 -11.15 1.82 -1.68
C LEU A 66 -11.54 0.79 -0.60
N PRO A 67 -12.51 1.09 0.28
CA PRO A 67 -13.06 0.09 1.18
C PRO A 67 -14.03 -0.84 0.42
N PHE A 68 -13.95 -2.14 0.67
CA PHE A 68 -14.88 -3.13 0.16
C PHE A 68 -15.62 -3.79 1.31
N ALA A 69 -16.94 -3.94 1.20
CA ALA A 69 -17.77 -4.54 2.23
C ALA A 69 -18.01 -6.03 1.97
N LYS A 70 -18.22 -6.82 3.04
CA LYS A 70 -18.59 -8.23 2.89
C LYS A 70 -19.96 -8.30 2.18
N PRO A 71 -20.18 -9.29 1.29
CA PRO A 71 -21.45 -9.43 0.58
C PRO A 71 -22.65 -9.44 1.54
N ASN A 72 -23.66 -8.61 1.24
CA ASN A 72 -24.90 -8.49 2.02
C ASN A 72 -24.73 -8.01 3.48
N THR A 73 -23.65 -7.30 3.79
CA THR A 73 -23.43 -6.68 5.11
C THR A 73 -23.03 -5.22 4.98
N ASN A 74 -23.05 -4.49 6.11
CA ASN A 74 -22.46 -3.15 6.22
C ASN A 74 -21.04 -3.18 6.81
N GLU A 75 -20.45 -4.37 6.97
CA GLU A 75 -19.10 -4.53 7.52
C GLU A 75 -18.06 -4.41 6.41
N ILE A 76 -17.02 -3.61 6.64
CA ILE A 76 -15.87 -3.54 5.75
C ILE A 76 -15.11 -4.85 5.87
N ASP A 77 -14.81 -5.46 4.73
CA ASP A 77 -14.05 -6.70 4.60
C ASP A 77 -12.55 -6.41 4.48
N TYR A 78 -12.18 -5.56 3.52
CA TYR A 78 -10.81 -5.17 3.27
C TYR A 78 -10.71 -3.75 2.71
N ILE A 79 -9.51 -3.19 2.79
CA ILE A 79 -9.11 -1.94 2.14
C ILE A 79 -8.21 -2.27 0.97
N GLN A 80 -8.58 -1.84 -0.23
CA GLN A 80 -7.77 -1.95 -1.43
C GLN A 80 -7.00 -0.66 -1.69
N PHE A 81 -5.74 -0.81 -2.04
CA PHE A 81 -4.86 0.27 -2.46
C PHE A 81 -4.57 0.15 -3.95
N GLN A 82 -4.61 1.27 -4.66
CA GLN A 82 -4.20 1.35 -6.06
C GLN A 82 -3.19 2.48 -6.20
N VAL A 83 -1.94 2.17 -6.53
CA VAL A 83 -0.86 3.15 -6.64
C VAL A 83 -0.49 3.34 -8.10
N TYR A 84 -0.67 4.57 -8.60
CA TYR A 84 -0.49 4.92 -10.01
C TYR A 84 0.83 5.65 -10.24
N SER A 85 1.25 6.48 -9.30
CA SER A 85 2.53 7.18 -9.40
C SER A 85 3.10 7.53 -8.03
N ILE A 86 4.42 7.50 -7.96
CA ILE A 86 5.20 7.96 -6.80
C ILE A 86 5.96 9.25 -7.12
N ASN A 87 6.23 10.03 -6.09
CA ASN A 87 7.21 11.10 -6.16
C ASN A 87 8.58 10.48 -5.84
N GLU A 88 9.43 10.30 -6.86
CA GLU A 88 10.75 9.65 -6.70
C GLU A 88 11.64 10.33 -5.66
N GLY A 89 11.59 11.66 -5.51
CA GLY A 89 12.36 12.38 -4.51
C GLY A 89 11.96 11.97 -3.09
N ASN A 90 10.66 12.07 -2.79
CA ASN A 90 10.14 11.68 -1.48
C ASN A 90 10.26 10.17 -1.23
N PHE A 91 10.10 9.35 -2.28
CA PHE A 91 10.23 7.90 -2.19
C PHE A 91 11.66 7.49 -1.83
N LYS A 92 12.66 8.14 -2.43
CA LYS A 92 14.06 7.92 -2.10
C LYS A 92 14.38 8.37 -0.67
N GLU A 93 13.88 9.53 -0.25
CA GLU A 93 14.04 10.01 1.14
C GLU A 93 13.45 9.03 2.17
N VAL A 94 12.27 8.46 1.88
CA VAL A 94 11.66 7.43 2.74
C VAL A 94 12.53 6.16 2.78
N MET A 95 13.11 5.74 1.65
CA MET A 95 14.04 4.59 1.63
C MET A 95 15.34 4.86 2.39
N ASP A 96 15.87 6.08 2.34
CA ASP A 96 17.14 6.46 2.98
C ASP A 96 16.99 6.71 4.50
N THR A 97 15.77 6.88 5.00
CA THR A 97 15.47 7.20 6.42
C THR A 97 14.93 6.02 7.24
N MET A 98 14.67 4.88 6.59
CA MET A 98 14.31 3.61 7.24
C MET A 98 15.53 2.73 7.49
#